data_AF-A0A7W6M5Z7-F1
#
_entry.id   AF-A0A7W6M5Z7-F1
#
_cell.length_a   1.000
_cell.length_b   1.000
_cell.length_c   1.000
_cell.angle_alpha   90.00
_cell.angle_beta   90.00
_cell.angle_gamma   90.00
#
_symmetry.space_group_name_H-M   'P 1'
#
loop_
_entity.id
_entity.type
_entity.pdbx_description
1 polymer ?
#
loop_
_entity_poly.entity_id
_entity_poly.type
_entity_poly.pdbx_seq_one_letter_code
_entity_poly.pdbx_strand_id
1 'polypeptide(L)'
;MIRQTALLAVQDAFWMHAETLLFHHTNPWELDEAMVDAGYAMGPCEAQDLVGLEKVLARHPDRVVPVLPRMVAEGRMGKGGGVGYYRYPGGGGAVIDPLIEDLILEEAWFGKIARSEMSDAEIVSSMNSALRDVLANLKREGITPASLPAIAHEAVHCPLDIITD
;
A
#
# COMPACT_ATOMS: atom_id res chain seq x y z
N MET A 1 10.76 6.97 20.78
CA MET A 1 11.59 6.68 19.60
C MET A 1 11.24 5.32 19.00
N ILE A 2 11.29 4.23 19.78
CA ILE A 2 10.98 2.85 19.32
C ILE A 2 9.59 2.71 18.65
N ARG A 3 8.54 3.30 19.24
CA ARG A 3 7.17 3.17 18.73
C ARG A 3 6.97 3.77 17.33
N GLN A 4 7.50 4.96 17.08
CA GLN A 4 7.39 5.61 15.77
C GLN A 4 8.09 4.80 14.69
N THR A 5 9.26 4.24 15.00
CA THR A 5 9.99 3.35 14.09
C THR A 5 9.16 2.10 13.76
N ALA A 6 8.50 1.50 14.75
CA ALA A 6 7.62 0.35 14.52
C ALA A 6 6.41 0.67 13.63
N LEU A 7 5.77 1.83 13.83
CA LEU A 7 4.66 2.28 12.97
C LEU A 7 5.10 2.45 11.52
N LEU A 8 6.24 3.11 11.31
CA LEU A 8 6.80 3.31 9.97
C LEU A 8 7.17 1.98 9.32
N ALA A 9 7.78 1.06 10.06
CA ALA A 9 8.14 -0.26 9.54
C ALA A 9 6.90 -1.04 9.06
N VAL A 10 5.81 -1.02 9.83
CA VAL A 10 4.56 -1.67 9.43
C VAL A 10 3.98 -1.00 8.18
N GLN A 11 3.90 0.33 8.17
CA GLN A 11 3.32 1.07 7.05
C GLN A 11 4.14 0.89 5.76
N ASP A 12 5.46 0.91 5.85
CA ASP A 12 6.36 0.69 4.73
C ASP A 12 6.22 -0.72 4.16
N ALA A 13 6.26 -1.75 5.01
CA ALA A 13 6.11 -3.13 4.58
C ALA A 13 4.76 -3.34 3.87
N PHE A 14 3.68 -2.79 4.43
CA PHE A 14 2.34 -2.90 3.87
C PHE A 14 2.22 -2.21 2.50
N TRP A 15 2.75 -1.00 2.34
CA TRP A 15 2.68 -0.27 1.06
C TRP A 15 3.61 -0.84 -0.01
N MET A 16 4.80 -1.33 0.36
CA MET A 16 5.67 -2.02 -0.60
C MET A 16 5.05 -3.33 -1.09
N HIS A 17 4.34 -4.04 -0.23
CA HIS A 17 3.60 -5.25 -0.63
C HIS A 17 2.42 -4.91 -1.54
N ALA A 18 1.66 -3.86 -1.23
CA ALA A 18 0.62 -3.33 -2.11
C ALA A 18 1.17 -3.01 -3.52
N GLU A 19 2.30 -2.29 -3.60
CA GLU A 19 2.94 -1.97 -4.87
C GLU A 19 3.35 -3.24 -5.65
N THR A 20 3.83 -4.27 -4.94
CA THR A 20 4.13 -5.58 -5.53
C THR A 20 2.87 -6.22 -6.13
N LEU A 21 1.74 -6.21 -5.41
CA LEU A 21 0.48 -6.75 -5.94
C LEU A 21 -0.02 -5.96 -7.16
N LEU A 22 0.10 -4.64 -7.15
CA LEU A 22 -0.25 -3.82 -8.33
C LEU A 22 0.58 -4.21 -9.56
N PHE A 23 1.88 -4.39 -9.36
CA PHE A 23 2.81 -4.70 -10.44
C PHE A 23 2.55 -6.08 -11.08
N HIS A 24 2.08 -7.04 -10.29
CA HIS A 24 1.93 -8.43 -10.71
C HIS A 24 0.48 -8.86 -10.99
N HIS A 25 -0.51 -8.29 -10.31
CA HIS A 25 -1.79 -8.97 -10.12
C HIS A 25 -3.04 -8.11 -10.29
N THR A 26 -3.01 -6.85 -9.86
CA THR A 26 -4.24 -6.05 -9.67
C THR A 26 -4.05 -4.61 -10.12
N ASN A 27 -5.14 -3.83 -10.11
CA ASN A 27 -5.09 -2.37 -10.22
C ASN A 27 -5.40 -1.69 -8.87
N PRO A 28 -5.23 -0.35 -8.76
CA PRO A 28 -5.37 0.36 -7.48
C PRO A 28 -6.75 0.28 -6.85
N TRP A 29 -7.82 0.35 -7.65
CA TRP A 29 -9.19 0.35 -7.13
C TRP A 29 -9.66 -1.03 -6.68
N GLU A 30 -9.28 -2.10 -7.40
CA GLU A 30 -9.53 -3.48 -6.95
C GLU A 30 -8.81 -3.79 -5.64
N LEU A 31 -7.55 -3.39 -5.51
CA LEU A 31 -6.78 -3.57 -4.28
C LEU A 31 -7.41 -2.80 -3.11
N ASP A 32 -7.75 -1.52 -3.32
CA ASP A 32 -8.35 -0.71 -2.27
C ASP A 32 -9.73 -1.23 -1.87
N GLU A 33 -10.59 -1.59 -2.85
CA GLU A 33 -11.93 -2.16 -2.61
C GLU A 33 -11.84 -3.46 -1.83
N ALA A 34 -10.99 -4.40 -2.25
CA ALA A 34 -10.79 -5.67 -1.54
C ALA A 34 -10.36 -5.47 -0.08
N MET A 35 -9.47 -4.51 0.18
CA MET A 35 -9.01 -4.21 1.54
C MET A 35 -10.10 -3.53 2.38
N VAL A 36 -10.88 -2.62 1.79
CA VAL A 36 -12.01 -1.97 2.48
C VAL A 36 -13.11 -2.98 2.81
N ASP A 37 -13.45 -3.88 1.89
CA ASP A 37 -14.42 -4.94 2.12
C ASP A 37 -13.95 -5.94 3.18
N ALA A 38 -12.64 -6.15 3.30
CA ALA A 38 -12.03 -6.91 4.39
C ALA A 38 -12.04 -6.16 5.75
N GLY A 39 -12.53 -4.92 5.81
CA GLY A 39 -12.73 -4.14 7.04
C GLY A 39 -11.70 -3.05 7.29
N TYR A 40 -10.70 -2.85 6.43
CA TYR A 40 -9.78 -1.73 6.56
C TYR A 40 -10.52 -0.41 6.34
N ALA A 41 -10.19 0.63 7.12
CA ALA A 41 -10.85 1.93 6.98
C ALA A 41 -10.54 2.63 5.64
N MET A 42 -9.44 2.26 5.00
CA MET A 42 -8.95 2.85 3.75
C MET A 42 -8.00 1.87 3.06
N GLY A 43 -8.07 1.78 1.74
CA GLY A 43 -7.12 1.02 0.94
C GLY A 43 -5.72 1.64 0.91
N PRO A 44 -4.68 0.83 0.63
CA PRO A 44 -3.29 1.30 0.62
C PRO A 44 -3.02 2.41 -0.41
N CYS A 45 -3.72 2.45 -1.55
CA CYS A 45 -3.44 3.43 -2.61
C CYS A 45 -4.00 4.80 -2.23
N GLU A 46 -5.26 4.89 -1.81
CA GLU A 46 -5.82 6.16 -1.32
C GLU A 46 -5.06 6.68 -0.07
N ALA A 47 -4.68 5.79 0.84
CA ALA A 47 -3.89 6.17 2.02
C ALA A 47 -2.54 6.81 1.65
N GLN A 48 -1.84 6.28 0.64
CA GLN A 48 -0.60 6.86 0.13
C GLN A 48 -0.83 8.21 -0.55
N ASP A 49 -1.92 8.36 -1.31
CA ASP A 49 -2.29 9.63 -1.93
C ASP A 49 -2.56 10.72 -0.88
N LEU A 50 -3.11 10.38 0.28
CA LEU A 50 -3.31 11.33 1.38
C LEU A 50 -1.99 11.81 1.98
N VAL A 51 -0.99 10.93 2.09
CA VAL A 51 0.34 11.28 2.61
C VAL A 51 1.12 12.16 1.62
N GLY A 52 1.00 11.82 0.33
CA GLY A 52 1.74 12.41 -0.76
C GLY A 52 2.83 11.46 -1.25
N LEU A 53 2.75 11.08 -2.53
CA LEU A 53 3.52 9.98 -3.12
C LEU A 53 5.03 10.23 -3.11
N GLU A 54 5.45 11.48 -3.30
CA GLU A 54 6.85 11.91 -3.16
C GLU A 54 7.44 11.62 -1.76
N LYS A 55 6.64 11.77 -0.70
CA LYS A 55 7.07 11.53 0.68
C LYS A 55 7.15 10.05 0.98
N VAL A 56 6.21 9.28 0.42
CA VAL A 56 6.24 7.81 0.49
C VAL A 56 7.49 7.28 -0.22
N LEU A 57 7.79 7.81 -1.42
CA LEU A 57 8.99 7.45 -2.17
C LEU A 57 10.27 7.79 -1.40
N ALA A 58 10.34 8.98 -0.78
CA ALA A 58 11.51 9.43 -0.04
C ALA A 58 11.91 8.53 1.15
N ARG A 59 10.98 7.72 1.69
CA ARG A 59 11.29 6.74 2.76
C ARG A 59 12.07 5.53 2.23
N HIS A 60 11.80 5.13 0.99
CA HIS A 60 12.41 3.99 0.30
C HIS A 60 12.67 4.34 -1.17
N PRO A 61 13.69 5.16 -1.46
CA PRO A 61 13.97 5.64 -2.82
C PRO A 61 14.50 4.53 -3.73
N ASP A 62 15.21 3.55 -3.16
CA ASP A 62 15.83 2.43 -3.88
C ASP A 62 14.92 1.19 -3.95
N ARG A 63 13.60 1.40 -4.00
CA ARG A 63 12.64 0.29 -4.06
C ARG A 63 12.73 -0.48 -5.38
N VAL A 64 12.45 -1.78 -5.32
CA VAL A 64 12.61 -2.69 -6.46
C VAL A 64 11.48 -2.56 -7.47
N VAL A 65 10.25 -2.35 -7.01
CA VAL A 65 9.08 -2.19 -7.90
C VAL A 65 9.09 -0.75 -8.47
N PRO A 66 8.99 -0.58 -9.79
CA PRO A 66 9.19 0.73 -10.44
C PRO A 66 7.94 1.61 -10.48
N VAL A 67 6.79 1.16 -9.96
CA VAL A 67 5.49 1.84 -10.09
C VAL A 67 5.50 3.21 -9.41
N LEU A 68 5.76 3.30 -8.11
CA LEU A 68 5.76 4.58 -7.39
C LEU A 68 6.86 5.54 -7.88
N PRO A 69 8.11 5.10 -8.14
CA PRO A 69 9.14 5.95 -8.74
C PRO A 69 8.67 6.55 -10.05
N ARG A 70 8.03 5.74 -10.92
CA ARG A 70 7.50 6.20 -12.19
C ARG A 70 6.35 7.19 -12.00
N MET A 71 5.42 6.90 -11.11
CA MET A 71 4.30 7.81 -10.78
C MET A 71 4.81 9.19 -10.35
N VAL A 72 5.76 9.25 -9.42
CA VAL A 72 6.34 10.52 -8.94
C VAL A 72 7.07 11.25 -10.06
N ALA A 73 7.83 10.53 -10.90
CA ALA A 73 8.52 11.11 -12.05
C ALA A 73 7.56 11.74 -13.08
N GLU A 74 6.34 11.21 -13.22
CA GLU A 74 5.30 11.73 -14.11
C GLU A 74 4.42 12.83 -13.47
N GLY A 75 4.72 13.26 -12.24
CA GLY A 75 3.98 14.35 -11.61
C GLY A 75 2.76 13.90 -10.78
N ARG A 76 2.60 12.59 -10.51
CA ARG A 76 1.56 12.09 -9.62
C ARG A 76 1.99 12.28 -8.16
N MET A 77 1.48 13.32 -7.51
CA MET A 77 1.87 13.73 -6.15
C MET A 77 0.91 13.26 -5.05
N GLY A 78 -0.21 12.64 -5.43
CA GLY A 78 -1.29 12.29 -4.51
C GLY A 78 -2.37 13.36 -4.43
N LYS A 79 -3.23 13.28 -3.41
CA LYS A 79 -4.39 14.16 -3.24
C LYS A 79 -4.02 15.64 -3.17
N GLY A 80 -2.89 15.96 -2.54
CA GLY A 80 -2.38 17.34 -2.46
C GLY A 80 -2.02 17.95 -3.81
N GLY A 81 -1.63 17.13 -4.79
CA GLY A 81 -1.35 17.56 -6.17
C GLY A 81 -2.49 17.36 -7.15
N GLY A 82 -3.66 16.88 -6.69
CA GLY A 82 -4.84 16.62 -7.52
C GLY A 82 -4.81 15.31 -8.31
N VAL A 83 -3.68 14.59 -8.33
CA VAL A 83 -3.52 13.31 -9.01
C VAL A 83 -2.45 12.45 -8.34
N GLY A 84 -2.77 11.17 -8.14
CA GLY A 84 -1.95 10.15 -7.50
C GLY A 84 -2.25 8.78 -8.10
N TYR A 85 -2.57 7.78 -7.27
CA TYR A 85 -3.26 6.57 -7.72
C TYR A 85 -4.67 6.90 -8.25
N TYR A 86 -5.30 7.94 -7.70
CA TYR A 86 -6.58 8.47 -8.16
C TYR A 86 -6.46 9.91 -8.63
N ARG A 87 -7.47 10.39 -9.37
CA ARG A 87 -7.68 11.82 -9.62
C ARG A 87 -8.56 12.41 -8.52
N TYR A 88 -8.31 13.67 -8.19
CA TYR A 88 -9.04 14.42 -7.17
C TYR A 88 -9.58 15.72 -7.76
N PRO A 89 -10.73 15.68 -8.46
CA PRO A 89 -11.36 16.87 -9.03
C PRO A 89 -12.00 17.69 -7.90
N GLY A 90 -11.21 18.59 -7.29
CA GLY A 90 -11.65 19.66 -6.40
C GLY A 90 -12.84 19.34 -5.48
N GLY A 91 -12.61 18.52 -4.44
CA GLY A 91 -13.60 18.25 -3.37
C GLY A 91 -14.51 17.03 -3.57
N GLY A 92 -14.45 16.35 -4.73
CA GLY A 92 -15.31 15.21 -5.08
C GLY A 92 -14.86 13.82 -4.63
N GLY A 93 -13.82 13.70 -3.80
CA GLY A 93 -13.25 12.40 -3.42
C GLY A 93 -12.30 11.82 -4.47
N ALA A 94 -11.90 10.56 -4.28
CA ALA A 94 -11.07 9.81 -5.21
C ALA A 94 -11.87 9.40 -6.46
N VAL A 95 -11.29 9.58 -7.64
CA VAL A 95 -11.87 9.16 -8.93
C VAL A 95 -10.86 8.31 -9.68
N ILE A 96 -11.31 7.17 -10.22
CA ILE A 96 -10.47 6.28 -11.03
C ILE A 96 -9.77 7.07 -12.15
N ASP A 97 -8.50 6.75 -12.32
CA ASP A 97 -7.65 7.25 -13.40
C ASP A 97 -7.13 6.09 -14.24
N PRO A 98 -7.69 5.84 -15.44
CA PRO A 98 -7.23 4.75 -16.29
C PRO A 98 -5.72 4.83 -16.62
N LEU A 99 -5.16 6.05 -16.61
CA LEU A 99 -3.75 6.26 -16.90
C LEU A 99 -2.80 5.65 -15.86
N ILE A 100 -3.26 5.40 -14.61
CA ILE A 100 -2.41 4.69 -13.65
C ILE A 100 -2.34 3.19 -13.97
N GLU A 101 -3.42 2.60 -14.47
CA GLU A 101 -3.41 1.21 -14.90
C GLU A 101 -2.49 1.02 -16.11
N ASP A 102 -2.58 1.90 -17.11
CA ASP A 102 -1.68 1.90 -18.27
C ASP A 102 -0.20 1.99 -17.84
N LEU A 103 0.13 2.86 -16.89
CA LEU A 103 1.49 3.01 -16.35
C LEU A 103 1.97 1.71 -15.67
N ILE A 104 1.14 1.10 -14.82
CA ILE A 104 1.50 -0.14 -14.12
C ILE A 104 1.68 -1.29 -15.14
N LEU A 105 0.82 -1.37 -16.15
CA LEU A 105 0.93 -2.37 -17.22
C LEU A 105 2.19 -2.16 -18.08
N GLU A 106 2.55 -0.92 -18.39
CA GLU A 106 3.75 -0.57 -19.13
C GLU A 106 5.02 -0.94 -18.33
N GLU A 107 5.07 -0.60 -17.04
CA GLU A 107 6.20 -0.98 -16.18
C GLU A 107 6.30 -2.52 -16.05
N ALA A 108 5.18 -3.23 -15.92
CA ALA A 108 5.18 -4.69 -15.87
C ALA A 108 5.72 -5.30 -17.18
N TRP A 109 5.34 -4.70 -18.32
CA TRP A 109 5.87 -5.08 -19.63
C TRP A 109 7.38 -4.88 -19.72
N PHE A 110 7.90 -3.71 -19.32
CA PHE A 110 9.36 -3.45 -19.32
C PHE A 110 10.11 -4.36 -18.36
N GLY A 111 9.52 -4.65 -17.20
CA GLY A 111 10.02 -5.61 -16.22
C GLY A 111 9.95 -7.07 -16.67
N LYS A 112 9.34 -7.35 -17.84
CA LYS A 112 9.06 -8.71 -18.35
C LYS A 112 8.29 -9.56 -17.34
N ILE A 113 7.37 -8.93 -16.62
CA ILE A 113 6.52 -9.56 -15.64
C ILE A 113 5.31 -10.18 -16.35
N ALA A 114 5.13 -11.49 -16.16
CA ALA A 114 3.89 -12.15 -16.54
C ALA A 114 2.84 -11.84 -15.47
N ARG A 115 1.93 -10.91 -15.78
CA ARG A 115 0.81 -10.59 -14.89
C ARG A 115 -0.24 -11.70 -14.89
N SER A 116 -0.84 -11.95 -13.74
CA SER A 116 -1.97 -12.86 -13.58
C SER A 116 -2.95 -12.29 -12.57
N GLU A 117 -4.24 -12.37 -12.86
CA GLU A 117 -5.28 -11.97 -11.92
C GLU A 117 -5.19 -12.77 -10.61
N MET A 118 -5.57 -12.11 -9.52
CA MET A 118 -5.65 -12.68 -8.17
C MET A 118 -7.02 -12.28 -7.61
N SER A 119 -7.73 -13.22 -6.99
CA SER A 119 -9.04 -12.91 -6.40
C SER A 119 -8.90 -11.97 -5.19
N ASP A 120 -9.96 -11.23 -4.86
CA ASP A 120 -9.99 -10.33 -3.70
C ASP A 120 -9.57 -11.04 -2.40
N ALA A 121 -10.05 -12.28 -2.20
CA ALA A 121 -9.68 -13.08 -1.04
C ALA A 121 -8.18 -13.43 -0.99
N GLU A 122 -7.57 -13.70 -2.15
CA GLU A 122 -6.13 -13.95 -2.25
C GLU A 122 -5.31 -12.68 -2.06
N ILE A 123 -5.77 -11.54 -2.60
CA ILE A 123 -5.18 -10.21 -2.39
C ILE A 123 -5.15 -9.88 -0.90
N VAL A 124 -6.30 -9.97 -0.23
CA VAL A 124 -6.45 -9.69 1.21
C VAL A 124 -5.58 -10.64 2.04
N SER A 125 -5.59 -11.94 1.73
CA SER A 125 -4.75 -12.93 2.41
C SER A 125 -3.26 -12.59 2.27
N SER A 126 -2.83 -12.19 1.07
CA SER A 126 -1.46 -11.80 0.76
C SER A 126 -1.03 -10.54 1.53
N MET A 127 -1.85 -9.49 1.53
CA MET A 127 -1.61 -8.26 2.30
C MET A 127 -1.53 -8.55 3.81
N ASN A 128 -2.44 -9.35 4.34
CA ASN A 128 -2.43 -9.74 5.76
C ASN A 128 -1.23 -10.61 6.12
N SER A 129 -0.75 -11.45 5.20
CA SER A 129 0.48 -12.23 5.42
C SER A 129 1.70 -11.32 5.55
N ALA A 130 1.86 -10.34 4.65
CA ALA A 130 2.94 -9.37 4.72
C ALA A 130 2.90 -8.55 6.03
N LEU A 131 1.70 -8.18 6.48
CA LEU A 131 1.50 -7.52 7.77
C LEU A 131 1.94 -8.41 8.95
N ARG A 132 1.56 -9.69 8.96
CA ARG A 132 1.99 -10.64 10.00
C ARG A 132 3.51 -10.83 10.01
N ASP A 133 4.15 -10.88 8.85
CA ASP A 133 5.60 -11.05 8.75
C ASP A 133 6.35 -9.85 9.38
N VAL A 134 5.93 -8.62 9.10
CA VAL A 134 6.56 -7.44 9.72
C VAL A 134 6.31 -7.37 11.23
N LEU A 135 5.12 -7.76 11.70
CA LEU A 135 4.83 -7.82 13.15
C LEU A 135 5.66 -8.91 13.84
N ALA A 136 5.89 -10.05 13.20
CA ALA A 136 6.76 -11.10 13.69
C ALA A 136 8.23 -10.62 13.77
N ASN A 137 8.68 -9.78 12.84
CA ASN A 137 10.01 -9.16 12.90
C ASN A 137 10.12 -8.20 14.08
N LEU A 138 9.15 -7.30 14.26
CA LEU A 138 9.10 -6.38 15.39
C LEU A 138 9.09 -7.11 16.74
N LYS A 139 8.38 -8.24 16.83
CA LYS A 139 8.40 -9.11 18.02
C LYS A 139 9.81 -9.63 18.32
N ARG A 140 10.56 -10.06 17.29
CA ARG A 140 11.96 -10.51 17.45
C ARG A 140 12.90 -9.38 17.84
N GLU A 141 12.61 -8.16 17.44
CA GLU A 141 13.34 -6.94 17.81
C GLU A 141 12.99 -6.42 19.22
N GLY A 142 12.07 -7.09 19.92
CA GLY A 142 11.76 -6.81 21.33
C GLY A 142 10.49 -5.99 21.56
N ILE A 143 9.68 -5.73 20.52
CA ILE A 143 8.34 -5.17 20.70
C ILE A 143 7.45 -6.20 21.38
N THR A 144 6.74 -5.76 22.44
CA THR A 144 5.91 -6.67 23.22
C THR A 144 4.69 -7.12 22.42
N PRO A 145 4.32 -8.42 22.46
CA PRO A 145 3.17 -8.93 21.70
C PRO A 145 1.86 -8.17 21.96
N ALA A 146 1.63 -7.74 23.20
CA ALA A 146 0.45 -6.97 23.59
C ALA A 146 0.34 -5.61 22.90
N SER A 147 1.44 -5.06 22.37
CA SER A 147 1.44 -3.77 21.67
C SER A 147 1.28 -3.88 20.15
N LEU A 148 1.49 -5.08 19.58
CA LEU A 148 1.48 -5.28 18.12
C LEU A 148 0.12 -4.96 17.47
N PRO A 149 -1.04 -5.36 18.04
CA PRO A 149 -2.33 -5.03 17.43
C PRO A 149 -2.56 -3.52 17.36
N ALA A 150 -2.19 -2.79 18.40
CA ALA A 150 -2.31 -1.33 18.44
C ALA A 150 -1.37 -0.64 17.43
N ILE A 151 -0.16 -1.18 17.23
CA ILE A 151 0.79 -0.67 16.24
C ILE A 151 0.23 -0.86 14.82
N ALA A 152 -0.28 -2.05 14.48
CA ALA A 152 -0.84 -2.32 13.16
C ALA A 152 -2.12 -1.49 12.90
N HIS A 153 -2.99 -1.39 13.89
CA HIS A 153 -4.19 -0.54 13.80
C HIS A 153 -3.83 0.93 13.56
N GLU A 154 -2.85 1.48 14.28
CA GLU A 154 -2.44 2.87 14.07
C GLU A 154 -1.67 3.09 12.76
N ALA A 155 -0.86 2.12 12.33
CA ALA A 155 -0.03 2.27 11.14
C ALA A 155 -0.84 2.22 9.83
N VAL A 156 -1.83 1.31 9.76
CA VAL A 156 -2.53 1.00 8.51
C VAL A 156 -4.05 0.80 8.69
N HIS A 157 -4.61 1.17 9.84
CA HIS A 157 -6.03 0.98 10.16
C HIS A 157 -6.50 -0.47 10.00
N CYS A 158 -5.62 -1.42 10.32
CA CYS A 158 -5.94 -2.83 10.29
C CYS A 158 -7.07 -3.15 11.30
N PRO A 159 -8.07 -3.95 10.90
CA PRO A 159 -9.02 -4.57 11.82
C PRO A 159 -8.33 -5.37 12.93
N LEU A 160 -8.81 -5.23 14.17
CA LEU A 160 -8.16 -5.84 15.33
C LEU A 160 -8.25 -7.37 15.34
N ASP A 161 -9.22 -7.95 14.66
CA ASP A 161 -9.46 -9.39 14.51
C ASP A 161 -8.55 -10.06 13.48
N ILE A 162 -7.88 -9.30 12.61
CA ILE A 162 -6.96 -9.84 11.60
C ILE A 162 -5.58 -10.20 12.20
N ILE A 163 -5.23 -9.61 13.34
CA ILE A 163 -3.88 -9.68 13.94
C ILE A 163 -3.80 -10.72 15.08
N THR A 164 -4.91 -11.38 15.42
CA THR A 164 -5.01 -12.23 16.63
C THR A 164 -4.59 -13.70 16.46
N ASP A 165 -4.22 -14.13 15.26
CA ASP A 165 -3.71 -15.48 14.95
C ASP A 165 -2.18 -15.54 14.88
#